data_AF-A0A5C9E077-F1
#
_entry.id   AF-A0A5C9E077-F1
#
_cell.length_a   1.000
_cell.length_b   1.000
_cell.length_c   1.000
_cell.angle_alpha   90.00
_cell.angle_beta   90.00
_cell.angle_gamma   90.00
#
_symmetry.space_group_name_H-M   'P 1'
#
loop_
_entity.id
_entity.type
_entity.pdbx_description
1 polymer ?
#
loop_
_entity_poly.entity_id
_entity_poly.type
_entity_poly.pdbx_seq_one_letter_code
_entity_poly.pdbx_strand_id
1 'polypeptide(L)'
;MPIVELVAQKIIERNPDIDLEITDLIVLLWMFSSPYENNRRQLSSMKNILRMSQSLQNPMGKLDLTDDELTQLVLSSLEKLKKRKLVYIRSSGHIFVKGTLTEKGSELIMQSVRTPLLRRLTAEFGDNP
;
A
#
# COMPACT_ATOMS: atom_id res chain seq x y z
N MET A 1 6.15 -14.20 -4.69
CA MET A 1 5.80 -12.78 -4.56
C MET A 1 4.28 -12.62 -4.51
N PRO A 2 3.70 -12.03 -3.44
CA PRO A 2 2.28 -11.66 -3.37
C PRO A 2 1.85 -10.79 -4.56
N ILE A 3 0.57 -10.82 -4.96
CA ILE A 3 0.15 -10.06 -6.14
C ILE A 3 0.29 -8.56 -5.93
N VAL A 4 0.12 -8.07 -4.69
CA VAL A 4 0.27 -6.66 -4.36
C VAL A 4 1.69 -6.17 -4.65
N GLU A 5 2.70 -6.97 -4.31
CA GLU A 5 4.11 -6.63 -4.55
C GLU A 5 4.46 -6.71 -6.05
N LEU A 6 3.91 -7.68 -6.78
CA LEU A 6 4.03 -7.73 -8.24
C LEU A 6 3.45 -6.47 -8.90
N VAL A 7 2.32 -5.99 -8.39
CA VAL A 7 1.66 -4.78 -8.92
C VAL A 7 2.48 -3.54 -8.56
N ALA A 8 2.99 -3.44 -7.33
CA ALA A 8 3.90 -2.36 -6.93
C ALA A 8 5.15 -2.30 -7.83
N GLN A 9 5.77 -3.45 -8.09
CA GLN A 9 6.95 -3.53 -8.97
C GLN A 9 6.65 -3.00 -10.38
N LYS A 10 5.50 -3.37 -10.96
CA LYS A 10 5.08 -2.87 -12.28
C LYS A 10 4.85 -1.36 -12.32
N ILE A 11 4.41 -0.77 -11.21
CA ILE A 11 4.26 0.69 -11.11
C ILE A 11 5.64 1.36 -11.17
N ILE A 12 6.65 0.83 -10.45
CA ILE A 12 8.03 1.33 -10.51
C ILE A 12 8.59 1.22 -11.93
N GLU A 13 8.47 0.04 -12.55
CA GLU A 13 9.00 -0.22 -13.91
C GLU A 13 8.43 0.75 -14.96
N ARG A 14 7.17 1.16 -14.80
CA ARG A 14 6.51 2.12 -15.70
C ARG A 14 6.78 3.58 -15.37
N ASN A 15 7.23 3.86 -14.17
CA ASN A 15 7.46 5.21 -13.66
C ASN A 15 8.83 5.27 -12.97
N PRO A 16 9.95 5.17 -13.70
CA PRO A 16 11.28 5.07 -13.09
C PRO A 16 11.64 6.27 -12.20
N ASP A 17 11.10 7.45 -12.50
CA ASP A 17 11.35 8.70 -11.76
C ASP A 17 10.33 8.98 -10.65
N ILE A 18 9.50 7.99 -10.29
CA ILE A 18 8.42 8.17 -9.31
C ILE A 18 8.93 8.44 -7.89
N ASP A 19 10.18 8.06 -7.59
CA ASP A 19 10.84 8.23 -6.29
C ASP A 19 9.96 7.74 -5.11
N LEU A 20 9.40 6.55 -5.33
CA LEU A 20 8.63 5.75 -4.38
C LEU A 20 9.23 4.35 -4.31
N GLU A 21 9.27 3.80 -3.11
CA GLU A 21 9.73 2.44 -2.87
C GLU A 21 8.57 1.46 -3.04
N ILE A 22 8.90 0.17 -3.15
CA ILE A 22 7.90 -0.90 -3.23
C ILE A 22 6.90 -0.78 -2.09
N THR A 23 7.37 -0.49 -0.86
CA THR A 23 6.46 -0.40 0.27
C THR A 23 5.53 0.82 0.21
N ASP A 24 6.01 1.95 -0.29
CA ASP A 24 5.15 3.13 -0.51
C ASP A 24 4.01 2.79 -1.48
N LEU A 25 4.32 2.05 -2.53
CA LEU A 25 3.35 1.63 -3.54
C LEU A 25 2.40 0.56 -3.01
N ILE A 26 2.88 -0.37 -2.20
CA ILE A 26 2.03 -1.33 -1.49
C ILE A 26 1.03 -0.58 -0.58
N VAL A 27 1.48 0.44 0.16
CA VAL A 27 0.60 1.29 1.01
C VAL A 27 -0.36 2.10 0.14
N LEU A 28 0.07 2.62 -1.00
CA LEU A 28 -0.79 3.34 -1.93
C LEU A 28 -1.89 2.43 -2.52
N LEU A 29 -1.54 1.19 -2.86
CA LEU A 29 -2.47 0.16 -3.34
C LEU A 29 -3.46 -0.27 -2.25
N TRP A 30 -3.01 -0.33 -0.99
CA TRP A 30 -3.89 -0.53 0.15
C TRP A 30 -4.86 0.65 0.37
N MET A 31 -4.44 1.87 0.05
CA MET A 31 -5.33 3.03 0.04
C MET A 31 -6.30 3.03 -1.15
N PHE A 32 -5.99 2.27 -2.21
CA PHE A 32 -6.81 2.08 -3.40
C PHE A 32 -7.86 0.98 -3.28
N SER A 33 -7.52 -0.13 -2.61
CA SER A 33 -8.52 -1.17 -2.29
C SER A 33 -9.63 -0.57 -1.42
N SER A 34 -10.84 -1.10 -1.47
CA SER A 34 -12.02 -0.37 -0.97
C SER A 34 -11.85 0.06 0.50
N PRO A 35 -12.20 1.31 0.87
CA PRO A 35 -12.22 1.69 2.27
C PRO A 35 -13.32 0.92 2.99
N TYR A 36 -13.07 0.45 4.22
CA TYR A 36 -14.17 0.12 5.13
C TYR A 36 -15.04 1.37 5.34
N GLU A 37 -16.27 1.20 5.85
CA GLU A 37 -17.17 2.31 6.17
C GLU A 37 -16.44 3.48 6.86
N ASN A 38 -16.67 4.71 6.38
CA ASN A 38 -16.10 5.97 6.88
C ASN A 38 -14.60 6.24 6.56
N ASN A 39 -14.05 5.68 5.48
CA ASN A 39 -12.64 5.88 5.09
C ASN A 39 -11.64 5.43 6.16
N ARG A 40 -12.04 4.53 7.05
CA ARG A 40 -11.22 4.00 8.13
C ARG A 40 -10.57 2.71 7.65
N ARG A 41 -9.25 2.59 7.79
CA ARG A 41 -8.50 1.39 7.41
C ARG A 41 -7.71 0.85 8.59
N GLN A 42 -7.83 -0.45 8.85
CA GLN A 42 -7.13 -1.12 9.95
C GLN A 42 -5.68 -1.38 9.55
N LEU A 43 -4.70 -0.95 10.36
CA LEU A 43 -3.30 -1.21 10.07
C LEU A 43 -2.97 -2.71 10.10
N SER A 44 -3.74 -3.53 10.81
CA SER A 44 -3.53 -4.98 10.86
C SER A 44 -3.60 -5.63 9.48
N SER A 45 -4.52 -5.21 8.60
CA SER A 45 -4.61 -5.77 7.24
C SER A 45 -3.38 -5.39 6.40
N MET A 46 -2.93 -4.14 6.50
CA MET A 46 -1.70 -3.69 5.86
C MET A 46 -0.47 -4.46 6.39
N LYS A 47 -0.34 -4.60 7.71
CA LYS A 47 0.79 -5.31 8.33
C LYS A 47 0.84 -6.78 7.91
N ASN A 48 -0.30 -7.45 7.73
CA ASN A 48 -0.34 -8.81 7.22
C ASN A 48 0.20 -8.92 5.79
N ILE A 49 -0.14 -7.98 4.92
CA ILE A 49 0.40 -7.92 3.56
C ILE A 49 1.92 -7.65 3.57
N LEU A 50 2.39 -6.73 4.42
CA LEU A 50 3.83 -6.46 4.55
C LEU A 50 4.61 -7.68 5.07
N ARG A 51 4.05 -8.45 6.00
CA ARG A 51 4.67 -9.70 6.49
C ARG A 51 4.86 -10.75 5.40
N MET A 52 3.99 -10.73 4.37
CA MET A 52 4.07 -11.63 3.23
C MET A 52 5.00 -11.10 2.13
N SER A 53 5.44 -9.84 2.22
CA SER A 53 6.25 -9.21 1.18
C SER A 53 7.68 -9.75 1.18
N GLN A 54 8.15 -10.15 0.00
CA GLN A 54 9.50 -10.67 -0.18
C GLN A 54 10.55 -9.56 -0.09
N SER A 55 10.21 -8.35 -0.52
CA SER A 55 11.08 -7.17 -0.44
C SER A 55 11.43 -6.75 0.99
N LEU A 56 10.65 -7.18 1.99
CA LEU A 56 10.94 -6.91 3.41
C LEU A 56 11.63 -8.09 4.11
N GLN A 57 11.79 -9.22 3.43
CA GLN A 57 12.48 -10.38 4.00
C GLN A 57 14.00 -10.18 3.91
N ASN A 58 14.71 -10.65 4.92
CA ASN A 58 16.15 -10.76 4.91
C ASN A 58 16.63 -11.86 3.92
N PRO A 59 17.95 -11.98 3.66
CA PRO A 59 18.47 -13.01 2.74
C PRO A 59 18.13 -14.47 3.12
N MET A 60 17.68 -14.73 4.34
CA MET A 60 17.21 -16.05 4.80
C MET A 60 15.70 -16.25 4.61
N GLY A 61 15.00 -15.31 3.97
CA GLY A 61 13.55 -15.35 3.75
C GLY A 61 12.73 -15.06 5.00
N LYS A 62 13.33 -14.51 6.06
CA LYS A 62 12.62 -14.14 7.29
C LYS A 62 12.37 -12.64 7.36
N LEU A 63 11.18 -12.26 7.83
CA LEU A 63 10.89 -10.88 8.19
C LEU A 63 11.54 -10.59 9.54
N ASP A 64 12.44 -9.61 9.58
CA ASP A 64 13.12 -9.16 10.81
C ASP A 64 12.60 -7.77 11.21
N LEU A 65 11.28 -7.66 11.34
CA LEU A 65 10.58 -6.44 11.76
C LEU A 65 9.54 -6.77 12.82
N THR A 66 9.56 -5.99 13.89
CA THR A 66 8.53 -6.01 14.94
C THR A 66 7.22 -5.41 14.44
N ASP A 67 6.12 -5.63 15.18
CA ASP A 67 4.82 -5.05 14.83
C ASP A 67 4.81 -3.51 14.89
N ASP A 68 5.61 -2.93 15.79
CA ASP A 68 5.80 -1.48 15.89
C ASP A 68 6.61 -0.93 14.73
N GLU A 69 7.67 -1.61 14.30
CA GLU A 69 8.44 -1.22 13.11
C GLU A 69 7.59 -1.29 11.85
N LEU A 70 6.78 -2.35 11.67
CA LEU A 70 5.82 -2.43 10.57
C LEU A 70 4.80 -1.27 10.62
N THR A 71 4.34 -0.90 11.82
CA THR A 71 3.45 0.25 12.01
C THR A 71 4.13 1.55 11.59
N GLN A 72 5.36 1.80 12.03
CA GLN A 72 6.13 3.00 11.66
C GLN A 72 6.43 3.06 10.17
N LEU A 73 6.69 1.91 9.54
CA LEU A 73 6.91 1.82 8.11
C LEU A 73 5.66 2.29 7.34
N VAL A 74 4.48 1.76 7.67
CA VAL A 74 3.21 2.19 7.05
C VAL A 74 2.96 3.69 7.26
N LEU A 75 3.17 4.20 8.48
CA LEU A 75 2.95 5.61 8.79
C LEU A 75 3.92 6.53 8.03
N SER A 76 5.18 6.12 7.91
CA SER A 76 6.21 6.87 7.16
C SER A 76 5.89 6.92 5.67
N SER A 77 5.47 5.80 5.08
CA SER A 77 4.99 5.76 3.70
C SER A 77 3.76 6.65 3.48
N LEU A 78 2.78 6.63 4.37
CA LEU A 78 1.60 7.50 4.27
C LEU A 78 1.98 9.00 4.29
N GLU A 79 2.95 9.39 5.12
CA GLU A 79 3.45 10.76 5.17
C GLU A 79 4.19 11.14 3.87
N LYS A 80 5.00 10.23 3.31
CA LYS A 80 5.66 10.42 2.00
C LYS A 80 4.64 10.55 0.86
N LEU A 81 3.64 9.69 0.81
CA LEU A 81 2.56 9.73 -0.19
C LEU A 81 1.72 11.02 -0.07
N LYS A 82 1.47 11.48 1.16
CA LYS A 82 0.79 12.76 1.43
C LYS A 82 1.61 13.94 0.91
N LYS A 83 2.92 13.99 1.18
CA LYS A 83 3.81 15.04 0.64
C LYS A 83 3.81 15.08 -0.89
N ARG A 84 3.68 13.93 -1.56
CA ARG A 84 3.54 13.82 -3.02
C ARG A 84 2.13 14.11 -3.57
N LYS A 85 1.17 14.42 -2.69
CA LYS A 85 -0.24 14.66 -3.01
C LYS A 85 -0.94 13.45 -3.65
N LEU A 86 -0.53 12.23 -3.30
CA LEU A 86 -1.16 10.98 -3.78
C LEU A 86 -2.29 10.51 -2.85
N VAL A 87 -2.25 10.90 -1.58
CA VAL A 87 -3.27 10.60 -0.58
C VAL A 87 -3.64 11.85 0.22
N TYR A 88 -4.86 11.89 0.73
CA TYR A 88 -5.31 12.79 1.76
C TYR A 88 -5.50 12.03 3.07
N ILE A 89 -4.73 12.37 4.10
CA ILE A 89 -4.82 11.73 5.42
C ILE A 89 -5.46 12.71 6.41
N ARG A 90 -6.63 12.34 6.93
CA ARG A 90 -7.34 13.10 7.96
C ARG A 90 -6.80 12.82 9.35
N SER A 91 -6.50 11.56 9.65
CA SER A 91 -5.91 11.15 10.92
C SER A 91 -5.18 9.82 10.76
N SER A 92 -4.05 9.65 11.43
CA SER A 92 -3.31 8.40 11.54
C SER A 92 -3.09 8.04 13.01
N GLY A 93 -3.19 6.76 13.34
CA GLY A 93 -2.88 6.22 14.66
C GLY A 93 -2.36 4.79 14.57
N HIS A 94 -2.03 4.20 15.72
CA HIS A 94 -1.42 2.87 15.78
C HIS A 94 -2.34 1.72 15.37
N ILE A 95 -3.67 1.93 15.41
CA ILE A 95 -4.67 0.90 15.10
C ILE A 95 -5.28 1.12 13.71
N PHE A 96 -5.63 2.37 13.38
CA PHE A 96 -6.28 2.69 12.12
C PHE A 96 -5.80 4.01 11.53
N VAL A 97 -5.98 4.15 10.22
CA VAL A 97 -5.79 5.39 9.46
C VAL A 97 -7.13 5.81 8.88
N LYS A 98 -7.40 7.12 8.85
CA LYS A 98 -8.51 7.71 8.09
C LYS A 98 -7.95 8.58 6.97
N GLY A 99 -8.23 8.18 5.75
CA GLY A 99 -7.74 8.88 4.57
C GLY A 99 -8.28 8.30 3.27
N THR A 100 -8.04 9.02 2.19
CA THR A 100 -8.49 8.65 0.84
C THR A 100 -7.36 8.88 -0.15
N LEU A 101 -7.44 8.26 -1.31
CA LEU A 101 -6.62 8.67 -2.44
C LEU A 101 -7.03 10.06 -2.93
N THR A 102 -6.07 10.77 -3.52
CA THR A 102 -6.37 11.90 -4.39
C THR A 102 -6.67 11.40 -5.81
N GLU A 103 -7.16 12.29 -6.67
CA GLU A 103 -7.29 12.02 -8.10
C GLU A 103 -5.95 11.58 -8.70
N LYS A 104 -4.88 12.35 -8.46
CA LYS A 104 -3.51 12.03 -8.87
C LYS A 104 -3.05 10.63 -8.40
N GLY A 105 -3.35 10.25 -7.15
CA GLY A 105 -3.01 8.93 -6.63
C GLY A 105 -3.76 7.81 -7.34
N SER A 106 -5.03 8.05 -7.65
CA SER A 106 -5.88 7.09 -8.37
C SER A 106 -5.44 6.91 -9.82
N GLU A 107 -5.15 8.02 -10.52
CA GLU A 107 -4.65 8.02 -11.89
C GLU A 107 -3.33 7.27 -12.04
N LEU A 108 -2.39 7.52 -11.12
CA LEU A 108 -1.10 6.82 -11.09
C LEU A 108 -1.29 5.29 -11.12
N ILE A 109 -2.20 4.76 -10.29
CA ILE A 109 -2.48 3.31 -10.24
C ILE A 109 -3.13 2.84 -11.54
N MET A 110 -4.18 3.55 -12.00
CA MET A 110 -4.95 3.14 -13.18
C MET A 110 -4.14 3.18 -14.48
N GLN A 111 -3.22 4.13 -14.63
CA GLN A 111 -2.33 4.22 -15.80
C GLN A 111 -1.21 3.16 -15.75
N SER A 112 -0.82 2.76 -14.55
CA SER A 112 0.29 1.82 -14.35
C SER A 112 -0.15 0.35 -14.47
N VAL A 113 -1.42 0.02 -14.19
CA VAL A 113 -1.85 -1.37 -14.02
C VAL A 113 -3.15 -1.65 -14.79
N ARG A 114 -3.19 -2.77 -15.54
CA ARG A 114 -4.41 -3.19 -16.25
C ARG A 114 -5.51 -3.63 -15.26
N THR A 115 -6.77 -3.35 -15.60
CA THR A 115 -7.97 -3.66 -14.80
C THR A 115 -8.06 -5.09 -14.25
N PRO A 116 -7.69 -6.17 -14.98
CA PRO A 116 -7.76 -7.53 -14.44
C PRO A 116 -6.80 -7.80 -13.27
N LEU A 117 -5.64 -7.14 -13.24
CA LEU A 117 -4.69 -7.25 -12.13
C LEU A 117 -5.19 -6.48 -10.91
N LEU A 118 -5.81 -5.31 -11.12
CA LEU A 118 -6.43 -4.52 -10.05
C LEU A 118 -7.56 -5.29 -9.34
N ARG A 119 -8.38 -6.07 -10.06
CA ARG A 119 -9.43 -6.91 -9.46
C ARG A 119 -8.90 -8.04 -8.57
N ARG A 120 -7.72 -8.58 -8.88
CA ARG A 120 -7.10 -9.61 -8.04
C ARG A 120 -6.45 -8.99 -6.80
N LEU A 121 -5.93 -7.78 -6.93
CA LEU A 121 -5.36 -7.01 -5.83
C LEU A 121 -6.40 -6.69 -4.75
N THR A 122 -7.61 -6.28 -5.13
CA THR A 122 -8.69 -6.02 -4.17
C THR A 122 -9.04 -7.27 -3.35
N ALA A 123 -9.01 -8.46 -3.97
CA ALA A 123 -9.24 -9.72 -3.27
C ALA A 123 -8.16 -10.05 -2.22
N GLU A 124 -6.88 -9.73 -2.49
CA GLU A 124 -5.80 -9.93 -1.50
C GLU A 124 -5.93 -9.02 -0.27
N PHE A 125 -6.51 -7.82 -0.43
CA PHE A 125 -6.79 -6.93 0.69
C PHE A 125 -8.08 -7.31 1.45
N GLY A 126 -8.80 -8.36 1.03
CA GLY A 126 -10.00 -8.87 1.69
C GLY A 126 -11.32 -8.26 1.23
N ASP A 127 -11.37 -7.63 0.05
CA ASP A 127 -12.62 -7.13 -0.52
C ASP A 127 -13.43 -8.27 -1.16
N ASN A 128 -14.50 -8.71 -0.49
CA ASN A 128 -15.63 -9.37 -1.13
C ASN A 128 -16.92 -8.79 -0.52
N PRO A 129 -17.80 -8.10 -1.28
CA PRO A 129 -19.20 -8.03 -0.88
C PRO A 129 -19.84 -9.42 -0.90
#